data_AF-A0ABD7EJC0-F1
#
_entry.id   AF-A0ABD7EJC0-F1
#
_cell.length_a   1.000
_cell.length_b   1.000
_cell.length_c   1.000
_cell.angle_alpha   90.00
_cell.angle_beta   90.00
_cell.angle_gamma   90.00
#
_symmetry.space_group_name_H-M   'P 1'
#
loop_
_entity.id
_entity.type
_entity.pdbx_description
1 polymer ?
#
loop_
_entity_poly.entity_id
_entity_poly.type
_entity_poly.pdbx_seq_one_letter_code
_entity_poly.pdbx_strand_id
1 'polypeptide(L)'
;MKRVAAASLLLLANSAMAISATEKTAVIDRCKDQMNQYGATMVKACVDQDLEAYELLNANYQPHEKIVKFCVRTTKQFGWNMVKACADQNIEARQAIVSNQEKYAKYEKILDSCADRMGKIGGWVMIKACTDQDIEAEQALSQY
;
A
#
# COMPACT_ATOMS: atom_id res chain seq x y z
N MET A 1 -16.81 -31.21 -40.20
CA MET A 1 -15.64 -31.76 -39.48
C MET A 1 -14.79 -30.62 -38.97
N LYS A 2 -14.35 -30.71 -37.71
CA LYS A 2 -13.94 -29.63 -36.81
C LYS A 2 -12.61 -28.98 -37.22
N ARG A 3 -12.55 -27.64 -37.25
CA ARG A 3 -11.30 -26.87 -37.27
C ARG A 3 -10.85 -26.69 -35.82
N VAL A 4 -9.74 -27.31 -35.44
CA VAL A 4 -9.11 -27.13 -34.13
C VAL A 4 -8.26 -25.87 -34.21
N ALA A 5 -8.72 -24.78 -33.60
CA ALA A 5 -7.90 -23.59 -33.39
C ALA A 5 -6.96 -23.88 -32.22
N ALA A 6 -5.67 -24.03 -32.52
CA ALA A 6 -4.62 -24.08 -31.51
C ALA A 6 -4.51 -22.70 -30.86
N ALA A 7 -4.98 -22.58 -29.62
CA ALA A 7 -4.76 -21.40 -28.81
C ALA A 7 -3.28 -21.39 -28.37
N SER A 8 -2.46 -20.59 -29.05
CA SER A 8 -1.11 -20.26 -28.59
C SER A 8 -1.20 -19.57 -27.24
N LEU A 9 -0.81 -20.28 -26.18
CA LEU A 9 -0.51 -19.71 -24.87
C LEU A 9 0.72 -18.78 -25.03
N LEU A 10 0.46 -17.49 -25.23
CA LEU A 10 1.47 -16.45 -25.05
C LEU A 10 1.77 -16.37 -23.55
N LEU A 11 2.85 -17.03 -23.13
CA LEU A 11 3.50 -16.79 -21.85
C LEU A 11 3.94 -15.32 -21.83
N LEU A 12 3.14 -14.46 -21.20
CA LEU A 12 3.54 -13.11 -20.85
C LEU A 12 4.68 -13.23 -19.83
N ALA A 13 5.91 -13.12 -20.32
CA ALA A 13 7.07 -12.91 -19.47
C ALA A 13 6.87 -11.58 -18.75
N ASN A 14 6.37 -11.63 -17.51
CA ASN A 14 6.41 -10.50 -16.61
C ASN A 14 7.88 -10.20 -16.34
N SER A 15 8.43 -9.23 -17.07
CA SER A 15 9.74 -8.65 -16.82
C SER A 15 9.70 -7.98 -15.45
N ALA A 16 9.98 -8.74 -14.39
CA ALA A 16 10.23 -8.16 -13.08
C ALA A 16 11.37 -7.16 -13.24
N MET A 17 11.08 -5.86 -13.15
CA MET A 17 12.14 -4.85 -13.20
C MET A 17 13.05 -5.08 -12.00
N ALA A 18 14.30 -5.45 -12.27
CA ALA A 18 15.31 -5.62 -11.24
C ALA A 18 15.49 -4.31 -10.48
N ILE A 19 15.70 -4.42 -9.16
CA ILE A 19 16.05 -3.25 -8.35
C ILE A 19 17.35 -2.63 -8.89
N SER A 20 17.39 -1.31 -9.00
CA SER A 20 18.60 -0.62 -9.46
C SER A 20 19.75 -0.80 -8.48
N ALA A 21 20.99 -0.80 -8.98
CA ALA A 21 22.17 -0.87 -8.11
C ALA A 21 22.19 0.29 -7.09
N THR A 22 21.80 1.49 -7.51
CA THR A 22 21.68 2.67 -6.64
C THR A 22 20.69 2.44 -5.51
N GLU A 23 19.52 1.88 -5.80
CA GLU A 23 18.50 1.61 -4.78
C GLU A 23 18.97 0.50 -3.83
N LYS A 24 19.62 -0.55 -4.34
CA LYS A 24 20.19 -1.61 -3.51
C LYS A 24 21.25 -1.06 -2.54
N THR A 25 22.12 -0.16 -3.00
CA THR A 25 23.11 0.51 -2.14
C THR A 25 22.41 1.34 -1.06
N ALA A 26 21.39 2.13 -1.41
CA ALA A 26 20.65 2.93 -0.44
C ALA A 26 19.98 2.07 0.65
N VAL A 27 19.43 0.90 0.29
CA VAL A 27 18.89 -0.08 1.26
C VAL A 27 19.98 -0.59 2.19
N ILE A 28 21.13 -1.00 1.65
CA ILE A 28 22.26 -1.51 2.45
C ILE A 28 22.77 -0.46 3.43
N ASP A 29 22.96 0.77 2.96
CA ASP A 29 23.51 1.85 3.78
C ASP A 29 22.56 2.22 4.92
N ARG A 30 21.26 2.34 4.65
CA ARG A 30 20.26 2.59 5.69
C ARG A 30 20.19 1.45 6.71
N CYS A 31 20.19 0.19 6.25
CA CYS A 31 20.16 -0.95 7.17
C CYS A 31 21.43 -1.03 8.04
N LYS A 32 22.60 -0.66 7.50
CA LYS A 32 23.81 -0.52 8.31
C LYS A 32 23.64 0.59 9.35
N ASP A 33 23.19 1.76 8.96
CA ASP A 33 22.97 2.88 9.88
C ASP A 33 22.04 2.51 11.05
N GLN A 34 20.92 1.84 10.74
CA GLN A 34 19.91 1.49 11.75
C GLN A 34 20.26 0.24 12.59
N MET A 35 20.91 -0.75 11.99
CA MET A 35 21.01 -2.10 12.59
C MET A 35 22.43 -2.55 12.91
N ASN A 36 23.48 -1.80 12.55
CA ASN A 36 24.87 -2.26 12.72
C ASN A 36 25.24 -2.53 14.19
N GLN A 37 24.67 -1.78 15.14
CA GLN A 37 24.87 -2.02 16.58
C GLN A 37 24.38 -3.41 17.04
N TYR A 38 23.48 -4.04 16.29
CA TYR A 38 22.93 -5.38 16.59
C TYR A 38 23.64 -6.49 15.81
N GLY A 39 24.70 -6.17 15.07
CA GLY A 39 25.55 -7.12 14.35
C GLY A 39 25.12 -7.38 12.90
N ALA A 40 26.03 -7.98 12.12
CA ALA A 40 25.87 -8.18 10.68
C ALA A 40 24.65 -9.01 10.28
N THR A 41 24.24 -9.98 11.14
CA THR A 41 23.04 -10.79 10.91
C THR A 41 21.78 -9.91 10.88
N MET A 42 21.67 -8.93 11.77
CA MET A 42 20.51 -8.02 11.82
C MET A 42 20.51 -7.05 10.64
N VAL A 43 21.69 -6.58 10.22
CA VAL A 43 21.82 -5.78 8.99
C VAL A 43 21.36 -6.57 7.78
N LYS A 44 21.80 -7.83 7.63
CA LYS A 44 21.38 -8.70 6.53
C LYS A 44 19.87 -8.92 6.51
N ALA A 45 19.27 -9.24 7.66
CA ALA A 45 17.83 -9.42 7.76
C ALA A 45 17.04 -8.17 7.35
N CYS A 46 17.49 -6.98 7.76
CA CYS A 46 16.92 -5.71 7.32
C CYS A 46 16.99 -5.55 5.80
N VAL A 47 18.15 -5.83 5.20
CA VAL A 47 18.33 -5.71 3.74
C VAL A 47 17.42 -6.69 3.00
N ASP A 48 17.39 -7.96 3.43
CA ASP A 48 16.57 -8.99 2.78
C ASP A 48 15.08 -8.60 2.81
N GLN A 49 14.56 -8.15 3.96
CA GLN A 49 13.17 -7.71 4.11
C GLN A 49 12.82 -6.53 3.19
N ASP A 50 13.73 -5.57 3.05
CA ASP A 50 13.48 -4.40 2.20
C ASP A 50 13.49 -4.73 0.72
N LEU A 51 14.42 -5.61 0.30
CA LEU A 51 14.49 -6.06 -1.09
C LEU A 51 13.27 -6.90 -1.47
N GLU A 52 12.83 -7.82 -0.59
CA GLU A 52 11.60 -8.59 -0.79
C GLU A 52 10.38 -7.67 -0.88
N ALA A 53 10.27 -6.67 0.00
CA ALA A 53 9.17 -5.71 -0.03
C ALA A 53 9.15 -4.90 -1.34
N TYR A 54 10.31 -4.48 -1.85
CA TYR A 54 10.42 -3.80 -3.14
C TYR A 54 9.93 -4.69 -4.30
N GLU A 55 10.37 -5.95 -4.32
CA GLU A 55 9.98 -6.90 -5.36
C GLU A 55 8.47 -7.14 -5.37
N LEU A 56 7.87 -7.35 -4.20
CA LEU A 56 6.42 -7.54 -4.05
C LEU A 56 5.63 -6.31 -4.51
N LEU A 57 6.07 -5.10 -4.12
CA LEU A 57 5.46 -3.85 -4.55
C LEU A 57 5.50 -3.70 -6.07
N ASN A 58 6.64 -4.02 -6.70
CA ASN A 58 6.80 -3.89 -8.14
C ASN A 58 5.98 -4.92 -8.93
N ALA A 59 5.92 -6.16 -8.45
CA ALA A 59 5.23 -7.26 -9.13
C ALA A 59 3.69 -7.17 -9.02
N ASN A 60 3.17 -6.80 -7.85
CA ASN A 60 1.76 -7.05 -7.53
C ASN A 60 0.89 -5.79 -7.41
N TYR A 61 1.50 -4.60 -7.30
CA TYR A 61 0.74 -3.40 -6.88
C TYR A 61 0.49 -2.40 -8.01
N GLN A 62 0.69 -2.80 -9.27
CA GLN A 62 0.33 -1.98 -10.44
C GLN A 62 -1.13 -1.46 -10.40
N PRO A 63 -2.15 -2.26 -10.00
CA PRO A 63 -3.52 -1.76 -9.86
C PRO A 63 -3.70 -0.69 -8.78
N HIS A 64 -2.73 -0.58 -7.85
CA HIS A 64 -2.76 0.30 -6.70
C HIS A 64 -1.69 1.40 -6.78
N GLU A 65 -1.22 1.73 -7.99
CA GLU A 65 -0.10 2.66 -8.22
C GLU A 65 -0.22 3.98 -7.43
N LYS A 66 -1.41 4.59 -7.37
CA LYS A 66 -1.64 5.83 -6.60
C LYS A 66 -1.38 5.65 -5.10
N ILE A 67 -1.80 4.52 -4.52
CA ILE A 67 -1.57 4.19 -3.11
C ILE A 67 -0.08 3.95 -2.87
N VAL A 68 0.57 3.17 -3.76
CA VAL A 68 2.01 2.91 -3.65
C VAL A 68 2.81 4.21 -3.75
N LYS A 69 2.51 5.09 -4.72
CA LYS A 69 3.16 6.40 -4.85
C LYS A 69 2.98 7.27 -3.61
N PHE A 70 1.78 7.25 -3.00
CA PHE A 70 1.54 7.92 -1.73
C PHE A 70 2.50 7.37 -0.64
N CYS A 71 2.54 6.05 -0.47
CA CYS A 71 3.37 5.41 0.55
C CYS A 71 4.87 5.58 0.31
N VAL A 72 5.34 5.54 -0.94
CA VAL A 72 6.73 5.86 -1.29
C VAL A 72 7.07 7.27 -0.82
N ARG A 73 6.22 8.26 -1.10
CA ARG A 73 6.46 9.65 -0.70
C ARG A 73 6.51 9.83 0.82
N THR A 74 5.69 9.11 1.57
CA THR A 74 5.51 9.36 3.01
C THR A 74 6.36 8.46 3.91
N THR A 75 6.80 7.29 3.43
CA THR A 75 7.43 6.27 4.27
C THR A 75 8.75 5.70 3.75
N LYS A 76 9.16 5.97 2.49
CA LYS A 76 10.37 5.34 1.90
C LYS A 76 11.65 5.61 2.68
N GLN A 77 11.76 6.75 3.36
CA GLN A 77 12.89 7.07 4.24
C GLN A 77 13.10 6.05 5.38
N PHE A 78 12.05 5.30 5.74
CA PHE A 78 12.08 4.24 6.75
C PHE A 78 12.27 2.83 6.14
N GLY A 79 12.36 2.73 4.82
CA GLY A 79 12.57 1.48 4.09
C GLY A 79 11.37 0.98 3.29
N TRP A 80 11.64 0.10 2.34
CA TRP A 80 10.64 -0.50 1.47
C TRP A 80 9.66 -1.39 2.22
N ASN A 81 10.09 -2.03 3.31
CA ASN A 81 9.18 -2.77 4.17
C ASN A 81 8.09 -1.85 4.77
N MET A 82 8.46 -0.61 5.14
CA MET A 82 7.49 0.39 5.60
C MET A 82 6.58 0.89 4.49
N VAL A 83 7.11 1.05 3.26
CA VAL A 83 6.29 1.38 2.08
C VAL A 83 5.25 0.31 1.83
N LYS A 84 5.64 -0.96 1.91
CA LYS A 84 4.73 -2.10 1.71
C LYS A 84 3.64 -2.14 2.79
N ALA A 85 4.02 -2.02 4.07
CA ALA A 85 3.05 -1.98 5.16
C ALA A 85 2.04 -0.83 4.99
N CYS A 86 2.51 0.36 4.62
CA CYS A 86 1.64 1.49 4.31
C CYS A 86 0.68 1.18 3.15
N ALA A 87 1.19 0.57 2.08
CA ALA A 87 0.39 0.25 0.89
C ALA A 87 -0.68 -0.79 1.22
N ASP A 88 -0.32 -1.85 1.94
CA ASP A 88 -1.24 -2.90 2.38
C ASP A 88 -2.40 -2.33 3.19
N GLN A 89 -2.10 -1.53 4.22
CA GLN A 89 -3.12 -0.92 5.07
C GLN A 89 -4.05 0.01 4.28
N ASN A 90 -3.51 0.79 3.34
CA ASN A 90 -4.30 1.70 2.52
C ASN A 90 -5.18 0.95 1.50
N ILE A 91 -4.69 -0.16 0.94
CA ILE A 91 -5.45 -1.02 0.04
C ILE A 91 -6.59 -1.68 0.81
N GLU A 92 -6.31 -2.23 1.99
CA GLU A 92 -7.31 -2.83 2.87
C GLU A 92 -8.38 -1.80 3.28
N ALA A 93 -7.98 -0.61 3.71
CA ALA A 93 -8.91 0.45 4.08
C ALA A 93 -9.80 0.88 2.90
N ARG A 94 -9.22 1.03 1.71
CA ARG A 94 -9.99 1.32 0.49
C ARG A 94 -10.95 0.18 0.18
N GLN A 95 -10.51 -1.06 0.28
CA GLN A 95 -11.33 -2.24 0.01
C GLN A 95 -12.50 -2.31 0.98
N ALA A 96 -12.30 -2.02 2.26
CA ALA A 96 -13.35 -2.00 3.27
C ALA A 96 -14.44 -0.95 2.98
N ILE A 97 -14.06 0.22 2.43
CA ILE A 97 -15.02 1.23 1.96
C ILE A 97 -15.80 0.68 0.76
N VAL A 98 -15.09 0.17 -0.25
CA VAL A 98 -15.68 -0.31 -1.50
C VAL A 98 -16.57 -1.55 -1.30
N SER A 99 -16.26 -2.43 -0.35
CA SER A 99 -17.04 -3.64 -0.08
C SER A 99 -18.26 -3.39 0.79
N ASN A 100 -18.38 -2.23 1.44
CA ASN A 100 -19.51 -1.86 2.29
C ASN A 100 -20.27 -0.66 1.69
N GLN A 101 -20.67 -0.79 0.43
CA GLN A 101 -21.26 0.32 -0.34
C GLN A 101 -22.53 0.86 0.32
N GLU A 102 -23.36 0.00 0.92
CA GLU A 102 -24.59 0.44 1.59
C GLU A 102 -24.30 1.44 2.72
N LYS A 103 -23.33 1.12 3.60
CA LYS A 103 -22.92 2.03 4.68
C LYS A 103 -22.39 3.34 4.10
N TYR A 104 -21.39 3.27 3.22
CA TYR A 104 -20.66 4.47 2.79
C TYR A 104 -21.46 5.35 1.80
N ALA A 105 -22.35 4.78 0.99
CA ALA A 105 -23.25 5.54 0.13
C ALA A 105 -24.27 6.35 0.93
N LYS A 106 -24.78 5.80 2.04
CA LYS A 106 -25.67 6.53 2.96
C LYS A 106 -25.01 7.77 3.56
N TYR A 107 -23.68 7.73 3.73
CA TYR A 107 -22.89 8.78 4.38
C TYR A 107 -21.87 9.43 3.43
N GLU A 108 -22.20 9.53 2.13
CA GLU A 108 -21.29 10.03 1.08
C GLU A 108 -20.69 11.41 1.44
N LYS A 109 -21.49 12.34 1.95
CA LYS A 109 -21.00 13.68 2.36
C LYS A 109 -19.94 13.63 3.46
N ILE A 110 -20.06 12.69 4.40
CA ILE A 110 -19.07 12.51 5.47
C ILE A 110 -17.80 11.92 4.86
N LEU A 111 -17.95 10.90 4.01
CA LEU A 111 -16.83 10.28 3.32
C LEU A 111 -16.04 11.30 2.48
N ASP A 112 -16.71 12.16 1.72
CA ASP A 112 -16.09 13.22 0.91
C ASP A 112 -15.35 14.24 1.78
N SER A 113 -15.99 14.70 2.85
CA SER A 113 -15.36 15.62 3.82
C SER A 113 -14.10 15.02 4.44
N CYS A 114 -14.14 13.74 4.84
CA CYS A 114 -12.99 13.02 5.37
C CYS A 114 -11.91 12.77 4.31
N ALA A 115 -12.29 12.54 3.04
CA ALA A 115 -11.36 12.44 1.93
C ALA A 115 -10.54 13.72 1.76
N ASP A 116 -11.19 14.88 1.83
CA ASP A 116 -10.55 16.19 1.71
C ASP A 116 -9.67 16.53 2.92
N ARG A 117 -10.17 16.29 4.14
CA ARG A 117 -9.47 16.60 5.40
C ARG A 117 -8.26 15.69 5.63
N MET A 118 -8.41 14.39 5.38
CA MET A 118 -7.48 13.37 5.87
C MET A 118 -6.69 12.66 4.77
N GLY A 119 -7.15 12.70 3.52
CA GLY A 119 -6.54 11.96 2.41
C GLY A 119 -5.09 12.35 2.12
N LYS A 120 -4.70 13.60 2.39
CA LYS A 120 -3.32 14.08 2.21
C LYS A 120 -2.36 13.62 3.32
N ILE A 121 -2.89 13.27 4.49
CA ILE A 121 -2.09 12.95 5.68
C ILE A 121 -1.79 11.46 5.74
N GLY A 122 -2.81 10.61 5.70
CA GLY A 122 -2.64 9.16 5.88
C GLY A 122 -3.38 8.31 4.85
N GLY A 123 -3.79 8.91 3.74
CA GLY A 123 -4.47 8.20 2.66
C GLY A 123 -5.78 7.56 3.12
N TRP A 124 -6.11 6.42 2.53
CA TRP A 124 -7.35 5.66 2.78
C TRP A 124 -7.53 5.21 4.22
N VAL A 125 -6.44 4.91 4.94
CA VAL A 125 -6.51 4.53 6.36
C VAL A 125 -7.17 5.64 7.18
N MET A 126 -6.70 6.88 7.01
CA MET A 126 -7.23 8.03 7.76
C MET A 126 -8.60 8.47 7.25
N ILE A 127 -8.86 8.33 5.94
CA ILE A 127 -10.20 8.59 5.38
C ILE A 127 -11.23 7.65 6.01
N LYS A 128 -10.93 6.35 6.05
CA LYS A 128 -11.82 5.34 6.64
C LYS A 128 -12.05 5.62 8.12
N ALA A 129 -10.99 5.83 8.89
CA ALA A 129 -11.09 6.10 10.33
C ALA A 129 -11.92 7.36 10.63
N CYS A 130 -11.65 8.47 9.93
CA CYS A 130 -12.44 9.70 10.05
C CYS A 130 -13.92 9.46 9.71
N THR A 131 -14.19 8.75 8.61
CA THR A 131 -15.57 8.51 8.17
C THR A 131 -16.33 7.65 9.17
N ASP A 132 -15.69 6.58 9.67
CA ASP A 132 -16.31 5.71 10.67
C ASP A 132 -16.64 6.48 11.97
N GLN A 133 -15.74 7.35 12.42
CA GLN A 133 -15.93 8.19 13.61
C GLN A 133 -17.04 9.24 13.43
N ASP A 134 -17.04 9.97 12.31
CA ASP A 134 -18.05 11.00 12.05
C ASP A 134 -19.45 10.37 11.84
N ILE A 135 -19.55 9.15 11.27
CA ILE A 135 -20.80 8.39 11.20
C ILE A 135 -21.31 8.03 12.60
N GLU A 136 -20.44 7.53 13.47
CA GLU A 136 -20.81 7.17 14.85
C GLU A 136 -21.30 8.40 15.63
N ALA A 137 -20.62 9.54 15.47
CA ALA A 137 -21.02 10.80 16.08
C ALA A 137 -22.40 11.28 15.61
N GLU A 138 -22.65 11.29 14.29
CA GLU A 138 -23.96 11.65 13.71
C GLU A 138 -25.10 10.75 14.21
N GLN A 139 -24.84 9.44 14.29
CA GLN A 139 -25.82 8.48 14.82
C GLN A 139 -26.11 8.74 16.30
N ALA A 140 -25.09 9.00 17.12
CA ALA A 140 -25.26 9.33 18.52
C ALA A 140 -26.05 10.64 18.72
N LEU A 141 -25.75 11.67 17.93
CA LEU A 141 -26.44 12.96 17.99
C LEU A 141 -27.92 12.86 17.59
N SER A 142 -28.29 11.94 16.69
CA SER A 142 -29.69 11.73 16.30
C SER A 142 -30.57 11.06 17.39
N GLN A 143 -29.96 10.59 18.48
CA GLN A 143 -30.65 9.94 19.59
C GLN A 143 -30.91 10.90 20.77
N TYR A 144 -30.40 12.13 20.70
CA TYR A 144 -30.73 13.21 21.64
C TYR A 144 -31.98 13.97 21.17
#